data_AF-A0A8J5C6G6-F1
#
_entry.id   AF-A0A8J5C6G6-F1
#
_cell.length_a   1.000
_cell.length_b   1.000
_cell.length_c   1.000
_cell.angle_alpha   90.00
_cell.angle_beta   90.00
_cell.angle_gamma   90.00
#
_symmetry.space_group_name_H-M   'P 1'
#
loop_
_entity.id
_entity.type
_entity.pdbx_description
1 polymer ?
#
loop_
_entity_poly.entity_id
_entity_poly.type
_entity_poly.pdbx_seq_one_letter_code
_entity_poly.pdbx_strand_id
1 'polypeptide(L)'
;MKHPKALTDSPQHQQQQQPPPNLQQFALPSKTLIDSAANAVSNNSNHPFPTSLFYEPISVLDPHLTSSPATAPTAAPAAAPGDLPFLPWAAGVVGGGDSHHPHLPSDDWDTASWFLPEKYELSPLPDDAGAHFLDSPFDLSFDPFASADPAIPTPAPGFDRSQLDCLISAAHCLETNDFATAHVILSRLNQNLPSAGVSSLQRAVLLFKEALLALLRPSTAEPPLSAAELVHYIAAHKAFADLSPVPHFATFTATQILIEALDCGARSIHLVDFDLGLGGQWSSFAQELAARCRTSRSSPPAVRITAVVAEESGETTLASDNLRDFARGLNINLSVSFVRVGGLGTLALSGVRLSGSGEPTAVVLTPTIFRLLGFGTGASADSSASLLRFVRRMSPRVVVFIDPEGCLGTLPSPSLRRTVAVGVEHFAAVLESVEAAAAATGTREETLRRVDQAVIRPRVSSVVSEWNWRPGPWRDVFADAGWTPIPFSEIAETQAECLVRRAPVDGYHVGRRDETLLLSWRGKELSSTSAWRC
;
A
#
# COMPACT_ATOMS: atom_id res chain seq x y z
N MET A 1 -22.86 62.48 -11.78
CA MET A 1 -23.52 61.37 -12.50
C MET A 1 -22.56 60.84 -13.56
N LYS A 2 -22.49 59.51 -13.69
CA LYS A 2 -21.41 58.74 -14.30
C LYS A 2 -21.32 58.87 -15.83
N HIS A 3 -20.09 58.68 -16.30
CA HIS A 3 -19.57 58.74 -17.66
C HIS A 3 -20.05 57.62 -18.61
N PRO A 4 -19.91 57.84 -19.94
CA PRO A 4 -20.19 56.88 -21.00
C PRO A 4 -18.94 56.26 -21.66
N LYS A 5 -19.20 55.14 -22.36
CA LYS A 5 -18.71 54.63 -23.65
C LYS A 5 -17.23 54.64 -24.06
N ALA A 6 -16.88 53.49 -24.63
CA ALA A 6 -15.66 53.10 -25.34
C ALA A 6 -15.35 53.90 -26.62
N LEU A 7 -14.06 53.93 -26.97
CA LEU A 7 -13.57 54.04 -28.35
C LEU A 7 -12.17 53.40 -28.50
N THR A 8 -11.91 52.98 -29.72
CA THR A 8 -10.76 52.31 -30.35
C THR A 8 -9.44 53.09 -30.33
N ASP A 9 -8.32 52.37 -30.42
CA ASP A 9 -7.35 52.40 -31.55
C ASP A 9 -5.90 52.11 -31.13
N SER A 10 -5.23 51.32 -31.96
CA SER A 10 -3.77 51.08 -31.98
C SER A 10 -3.01 52.29 -32.54
N PRO A 11 -1.69 52.39 -32.27
CA PRO A 11 -0.77 52.62 -33.39
C PRO A 11 0.55 51.84 -33.32
N GLN A 12 1.16 51.65 -34.50
CA GLN A 12 2.49 51.08 -34.73
C GLN A 12 3.61 52.14 -34.66
N HIS A 13 4.80 51.77 -34.15
CA HIS A 13 6.17 52.19 -34.57
C HIS A 13 7.18 51.34 -33.77
N GLN A 14 7.93 50.38 -34.33
CA GLN A 14 9.15 50.37 -35.18
C GLN A 14 10.49 50.69 -34.46
N GLN A 15 11.48 49.80 -34.68
CA GLN A 15 12.91 49.79 -34.28
C GLN A 15 13.19 49.31 -32.82
N GLN A 16 14.08 48.35 -32.52
CA GLN A 16 15.41 48.05 -33.05
C GLN A 16 15.80 46.56 -32.78
N GLN A 17 16.55 45.95 -33.70
CA GLN A 17 17.16 44.62 -33.55
C GLN A 17 18.36 44.66 -32.59
N GLN A 18 18.46 43.68 -31.68
CA GLN A 18 19.71 43.27 -31.03
C GLN A 18 19.78 41.73 -30.93
N PRO A 19 20.94 41.09 -31.22
CA PRO A 19 21.15 39.63 -31.13
C PRO A 19 21.53 39.18 -29.70
N PRO A 20 21.53 37.86 -29.39
CA PRO A 20 21.63 37.35 -28.02
C PRO A 20 23.07 37.27 -27.53
N PRO A 21 23.35 37.31 -26.21
CA PRO A 21 24.65 36.92 -25.70
C PRO A 21 24.71 35.42 -25.37
N ASN A 22 25.82 34.86 -25.83
CA ASN A 22 26.29 33.49 -25.76
C ASN A 22 26.21 32.78 -24.39
N LEU A 23 25.93 31.48 -24.48
CA LEU A 23 26.37 30.45 -23.54
C LEU A 23 27.90 30.53 -23.35
N GLN A 24 28.35 30.74 -22.11
CA GLN A 24 29.70 30.41 -21.69
C GLN A 24 29.68 29.16 -20.81
N GLN A 25 30.21 28.09 -21.39
CA GLN A 25 30.70 26.91 -20.70
C GLN A 25 31.76 27.32 -19.66
N PHE A 26 31.64 26.82 -18.43
CA PHE A 26 32.76 26.71 -17.52
C PHE A 26 33.03 25.23 -17.24
N ALA A 27 33.95 24.68 -18.03
CA ALA A 27 34.78 23.55 -17.67
C ALA A 27 36.11 24.11 -17.16
N LEU A 28 36.59 23.63 -16.02
CA LEU A 28 37.93 23.92 -15.47
C LEU A 28 38.40 22.70 -14.65
N PRO A 29 39.72 22.48 -14.48
CA PRO A 29 40.40 21.45 -15.26
C PRO A 29 41.20 20.46 -14.40
N SER A 30 41.48 19.31 -14.99
CA SER A 30 42.50 18.36 -14.53
C SER A 30 43.90 18.88 -14.86
N LYS A 31 44.84 18.83 -13.89
CA LYS A 31 46.23 18.45 -14.19
C LYS A 31 46.94 17.86 -12.97
N THR A 32 47.59 16.76 -13.29
CA THR A 32 48.39 15.81 -12.54
C THR A 32 49.84 16.27 -12.36
N LEU A 33 50.57 15.59 -11.45
CA LEU A 33 51.78 14.77 -11.71
C LEU A 33 52.68 14.70 -10.44
N ILE A 34 52.98 13.49 -9.93
CA ILE A 34 54.29 12.76 -10.02
C ILE A 34 55.14 13.05 -8.75
N ASP A 35 55.81 12.14 -8.03
CA ASP A 35 56.41 10.80 -8.18
C ASP A 35 56.75 10.30 -6.74
N SER A 36 57.15 9.06 -6.37
CA SER A 36 57.61 7.87 -7.07
C SER A 36 57.74 6.67 -6.11
N ALA A 37 57.61 5.46 -6.69
CA ALA A 37 58.38 4.20 -6.52
C ALA A 37 58.57 3.54 -5.11
N ALA A 38 58.74 2.23 -4.93
CA ALA A 38 58.51 0.98 -5.69
C ALA A 38 58.96 -0.17 -4.75
N ASN A 39 58.30 -1.33 -4.75
CA ASN A 39 58.95 -2.65 -4.76
C ASN A 39 57.93 -3.80 -4.78
N ALA A 40 58.13 -4.72 -5.72
CA ALA A 40 57.42 -5.97 -5.88
C ALA A 40 58.24 -7.11 -5.27
N VAL A 41 57.59 -8.08 -4.61
CA VAL A 41 58.07 -9.47 -4.51
C VAL A 41 56.86 -10.41 -4.40
N SER A 42 56.84 -11.43 -5.26
CA SER A 42 55.95 -12.60 -5.28
C SER A 42 56.36 -13.63 -4.22
N ASN A 43 55.41 -14.34 -3.58
CA ASN A 43 55.51 -15.78 -3.28
C ASN A 43 54.28 -16.35 -2.50
N ASN A 44 53.61 -17.29 -3.16
CA ASN A 44 53.26 -18.67 -2.75
C ASN A 44 52.70 -19.02 -1.34
N SER A 45 51.60 -19.79 -1.39
CA SER A 45 51.26 -21.02 -0.66
C SER A 45 50.68 -21.01 0.79
N ASN A 46 49.64 -21.86 0.92
CA ASN A 46 49.20 -22.70 2.07
C ASN A 46 47.94 -22.30 2.90
N HIS A 47 46.82 -22.98 2.55
CA HIS A 47 45.87 -23.78 3.37
C HIS A 47 45.79 -23.60 4.92
N PRO A 48 44.62 -23.80 5.59
CA PRO A 48 43.84 -25.07 5.51
C PRO A 48 42.28 -25.04 5.72
N PHE A 49 41.66 -26.16 5.28
CA PHE A 49 40.44 -26.92 5.67
C PHE A 49 39.62 -26.57 6.95
N PRO A 50 38.47 -27.23 7.23
CA PRO A 50 37.38 -27.74 6.37
C PRO A 50 35.96 -27.42 6.89
N THR A 51 34.98 -27.52 6.00
CA THR A 51 33.53 -27.51 6.26
C THR A 51 33.03 -28.93 6.58
N SER A 52 32.69 -29.24 7.83
CA SER A 52 31.67 -30.25 8.16
C SER A 52 31.22 -30.13 9.62
N LEU A 53 29.97 -29.69 9.82
CA LEU A 53 29.12 -30.13 10.92
C LEU A 53 27.69 -30.15 10.36
N PHE A 54 27.31 -31.29 9.79
CA PHE A 54 25.92 -31.66 9.60
C PHE A 54 25.31 -31.88 11.00
N TYR A 55 24.34 -31.05 11.36
CA TYR A 55 23.39 -31.35 12.42
C TYR A 55 22.01 -31.49 11.76
N GLU A 56 21.53 -32.72 11.73
CA GLU A 56 20.23 -33.14 11.23
C GLU A 56 19.25 -33.08 12.41
N PRO A 57 18.16 -32.30 12.37
CA PRO A 57 17.19 -32.30 13.45
C PRO A 57 16.28 -33.53 13.33
N ILE A 58 16.30 -34.33 14.39
CA ILE A 58 15.48 -35.52 14.61
C ILE A 58 14.00 -35.10 14.61
N SER A 59 13.26 -35.68 13.67
CA SER A 59 11.80 -35.64 13.58
C SER A 59 11.17 -36.26 14.83
N VAL A 60 10.31 -35.52 15.53
CA VAL A 60 9.51 -36.02 16.66
C VAL A 60 8.04 -35.78 16.37
N LEU A 61 7.47 -36.62 15.49
CA LEU A 61 6.04 -36.85 15.38
C LEU A 61 5.81 -38.33 15.00
N ASP A 62 5.73 -39.19 16.02
CA ASP A 62 5.21 -40.55 15.90
C ASP A 62 3.83 -40.57 16.60
N PRO A 63 2.71 -40.61 15.86
CA PRO A 63 1.37 -40.50 16.44
C PRO A 63 0.73 -41.89 16.58
N HIS A 64 1.14 -42.68 17.58
CA HIS A 64 0.41 -43.87 17.97
C HIS A 64 0.49 -44.14 19.47
N LEU A 65 -0.28 -43.41 20.28
CA LEU A 65 -0.86 -43.95 21.51
C LEU A 65 -2.14 -43.17 21.86
N THR A 66 -3.27 -43.86 21.74
CA THR A 66 -4.60 -43.42 22.18
C THR A 66 -4.67 -43.54 23.71
N SER A 67 -5.34 -42.63 24.44
CA SER A 67 -6.73 -42.83 24.89
C SER A 67 -7.15 -41.67 25.83
N SER A 68 -8.43 -41.28 25.72
CA SER A 68 -9.16 -40.31 26.56
C SER A 68 -9.70 -40.95 27.87
N PRO A 69 -10.64 -40.32 28.62
CA PRO A 69 -10.46 -39.26 29.63
C PRO A 69 -11.09 -39.64 31.00
N ALA A 70 -10.96 -38.81 32.05
CA ALA A 70 -12.05 -38.46 32.98
C ALA A 70 -11.61 -37.72 34.27
N THR A 71 -12.53 -36.86 34.74
CA THR A 71 -12.85 -36.47 36.12
C THR A 71 -12.01 -35.43 36.88
N ALA A 72 -12.59 -34.23 37.01
CA ALA A 72 -12.55 -33.37 38.20
C ALA A 72 -13.32 -34.07 39.37
N PRO A 73 -13.27 -33.67 40.68
CA PRO A 73 -13.22 -32.28 41.15
C PRO A 73 -12.53 -31.98 42.52
N THR A 74 -12.67 -30.71 42.93
CA THR A 74 -12.84 -30.17 44.31
C THR A 74 -11.66 -29.72 45.20
N ALA A 75 -11.73 -28.41 45.53
CA ALA A 75 -11.59 -27.76 46.85
C ALA A 75 -10.19 -27.40 47.43
N ALA A 76 -10.05 -26.10 47.71
CA ALA A 76 -9.09 -25.41 48.60
C ALA A 76 -9.31 -25.81 50.10
N PRO A 77 -8.52 -25.39 51.14
CA PRO A 77 -7.76 -24.13 51.25
C PRO A 77 -6.42 -24.11 52.07
N ALA A 78 -5.76 -22.94 52.02
CA ALA A 78 -4.94 -22.24 53.03
C ALA A 78 -3.74 -22.90 53.73
N ALA A 79 -2.54 -22.31 53.56
CA ALA A 79 -1.66 -21.74 54.62
C ALA A 79 -0.22 -21.48 54.10
N ALA A 80 0.37 -20.35 54.49
CA ALA A 80 1.82 -20.03 54.42
C ALA A 80 2.40 -20.06 55.87
N PRO A 81 3.66 -19.68 56.20
CA PRO A 81 4.88 -19.40 55.42
C PRO A 81 6.18 -20.05 56.00
N GLY A 82 7.35 -19.76 55.40
CA GLY A 82 8.72 -20.08 55.86
C GLY A 82 9.58 -20.64 54.72
N ASP A 83 10.84 -20.29 54.44
CA ASP A 83 11.89 -19.57 55.14
C ASP A 83 12.91 -18.97 54.14
N LEU A 84 13.57 -17.89 54.54
CA LEU A 84 14.74 -17.24 53.91
C LEU A 84 16.02 -18.12 54.09
N PRO A 85 17.17 -17.90 53.39
CA PRO A 85 18.09 -16.80 53.75
C PRO A 85 18.95 -16.16 52.61
N PHE A 86 19.12 -14.83 52.76
CA PHE A 86 20.36 -14.03 52.69
C PHE A 86 21.21 -13.83 51.39
N LEU A 87 21.47 -12.53 51.17
CA LEU A 87 22.33 -11.74 50.26
C LEU A 87 23.86 -11.96 50.52
N PRO A 88 24.87 -11.14 50.09
CA PRO A 88 24.93 -9.95 49.18
C PRO A 88 26.18 -9.87 48.25
N TRP A 89 26.22 -8.91 47.32
CA TRP A 89 27.26 -7.84 47.33
C TRP A 89 26.88 -6.68 46.39
N ALA A 90 27.29 -5.49 46.81
CA ALA A 90 27.24 -4.23 46.09
C ALA A 90 28.61 -3.54 46.23
N ALA A 91 28.80 -2.48 45.44
CA ALA A 91 29.95 -1.55 45.33
C ALA A 91 31.06 -2.05 44.38
N GLY A 92 31.59 -1.28 43.44
CA GLY A 92 31.51 0.13 43.01
C GLY A 92 32.61 0.28 41.93
N VAL A 93 32.56 1.13 40.92
CA VAL A 93 32.95 2.56 40.91
C VAL A 93 33.23 2.92 39.44
N VAL A 94 32.61 4.02 38.98
CA VAL A 94 33.08 5.09 38.07
C VAL A 94 33.75 4.76 36.73
N GLY A 95 33.17 5.30 35.64
CA GLY A 95 33.96 6.09 34.68
C GLY A 95 33.64 5.95 33.18
N GLY A 96 32.88 6.89 32.64
CA GLY A 96 33.22 7.58 31.39
C GLY A 96 32.72 7.03 30.04
N GLY A 97 31.86 7.82 29.39
CA GLY A 97 31.87 8.01 27.93
C GLY A 97 30.89 7.18 27.11
N ASP A 98 29.60 7.53 27.16
CA ASP A 98 28.59 6.98 26.25
C ASP A 98 28.70 7.61 24.87
N SER A 99 29.14 6.83 23.89
CA SER A 99 28.73 6.97 22.49
C SER A 99 27.93 5.72 22.12
N HIS A 100 26.62 5.78 22.40
CA HIS A 100 25.68 4.70 22.08
C HIS A 100 25.22 4.82 20.62
N HIS A 101 25.70 3.94 19.77
CA HIS A 101 24.98 3.52 18.57
C HIS A 101 23.75 2.70 18.99
N PRO A 102 22.55 2.95 18.44
CA PRO A 102 21.41 2.10 18.71
C PRO A 102 21.59 0.78 17.94
N HIS A 103 21.86 -0.30 18.67
CA HIS A 103 21.69 -1.66 18.17
C HIS A 103 20.20 -1.92 17.93
N LEU A 104 19.82 -2.07 16.66
CA LEU A 104 18.52 -2.59 16.24
C LEU A 104 18.46 -4.09 16.53
N PRO A 105 17.33 -4.65 17.01
CA PRO A 105 17.18 -6.09 17.15
C PRO A 105 17.11 -6.77 15.77
N SER A 106 17.86 -7.86 15.64
CA SER A 106 17.93 -8.78 14.49
C SER A 106 16.62 -9.54 14.24
N ASP A 107 16.26 -9.59 12.95
CA ASP A 107 15.89 -10.79 12.16
C ASP A 107 14.57 -11.56 12.31
N ASP A 108 13.58 -11.10 13.07
CA ASP A 108 12.24 -11.72 13.04
C ASP A 108 11.19 -10.79 12.41
N TRP A 109 11.26 -10.62 11.08
CA TRP A 109 10.13 -10.11 10.28
C TRP A 109 9.61 -11.22 9.38
N ASP A 110 9.05 -12.28 9.97
CA ASP A 110 8.23 -13.22 9.22
C ASP A 110 7.04 -12.46 8.64
N THR A 111 7.13 -12.22 7.33
CA THR A 111 6.34 -11.21 6.61
C THR A 111 4.87 -11.61 6.43
N ALA A 112 4.47 -12.81 6.90
CA ALA A 112 3.14 -13.35 6.62
C ALA A 112 2.46 -14.14 7.75
N SER A 113 2.99 -14.16 8.98
CA SER A 113 2.41 -14.94 10.09
C SER A 113 1.12 -14.33 10.68
N TRP A 114 0.72 -13.14 10.23
CA TRP A 114 -0.46 -12.43 10.73
C TRP A 114 -1.73 -12.65 9.89
N PHE A 115 -1.63 -13.24 8.70
CA PHE A 115 -2.81 -13.47 7.85
C PHE A 115 -3.71 -14.60 8.36
N LEU A 116 -3.15 -15.59 9.06
CA LEU A 116 -3.88 -16.67 9.74
C LEU A 116 -3.02 -17.20 10.91
N PRO A 117 -3.57 -17.43 12.12
CA PRO A 117 -2.95 -18.33 13.08
C PRO A 117 -2.82 -19.72 12.43
N GLU A 118 -1.68 -20.40 12.56
CA GLU A 118 -1.33 -21.72 11.95
C GLU A 118 -2.26 -22.90 12.30
N LYS A 119 -3.48 -22.66 12.77
CA LYS A 119 -4.36 -23.68 13.34
C LYS A 119 -5.60 -23.97 12.49
N TYR A 120 -5.42 -24.22 11.19
CA TYR A 120 -6.46 -24.83 10.34
C TYR A 120 -5.83 -25.75 9.29
N GLU A 121 -5.40 -26.94 9.71
CA GLU A 121 -5.24 -28.07 8.78
C GLU A 121 -6.64 -28.57 8.39
N LEU A 122 -7.06 -28.26 7.16
CA LEU A 122 -8.28 -28.81 6.57
C LEU A 122 -7.97 -30.19 5.97
N SER A 123 -8.68 -31.21 6.43
CA SER A 123 -8.63 -32.58 5.90
C SER A 123 -9.19 -32.64 4.45
N PRO A 124 -8.74 -33.59 3.62
CA PRO A 124 -9.23 -33.72 2.25
C PRO A 124 -10.68 -34.25 2.22
N LEU A 125 -11.56 -33.54 1.50
CA LEU A 125 -12.91 -34.01 1.20
C LEU A 125 -12.87 -35.15 0.15
N PRO A 126 -13.77 -36.14 0.22
CA PRO A 126 -13.74 -37.30 -0.66
C PRO A 126 -14.38 -37.01 -2.02
N ASP A 127 -13.76 -37.55 -3.07
CA ASP A 127 -14.39 -37.82 -4.36
C ASP A 127 -15.55 -38.81 -4.17
N ASP A 128 -16.76 -38.48 -4.64
CA ASP A 128 -17.42 -39.19 -5.76
C ASP A 128 -18.91 -38.79 -5.90
N ALA A 129 -19.38 -38.89 -7.15
CA ALA A 129 -20.74 -39.08 -7.66
C ALA A 129 -21.66 -37.88 -7.90
N GLY A 130 -21.94 -37.64 -9.19
CA GLY A 130 -23.26 -37.15 -9.62
C GLY A 130 -23.28 -36.32 -10.90
N ALA A 131 -23.13 -36.97 -12.06
CA ALA A 131 -23.37 -36.38 -13.38
C ALA A 131 -24.86 -36.02 -13.62
N HIS A 132 -25.07 -35.13 -14.60
CA HIS A 132 -26.30 -34.82 -15.37
C HIS A 132 -27.11 -33.58 -14.98
N PHE A 133 -26.88 -32.49 -15.74
CA PHE A 133 -27.82 -31.49 -16.32
C PHE A 133 -27.00 -30.20 -16.55
N LEU A 134 -26.72 -29.67 -17.74
CA LEU A 134 -27.46 -29.56 -19.00
C LEU A 134 -26.51 -29.41 -20.20
N ASP A 135 -26.92 -29.99 -21.32
CA ASP A 135 -26.38 -29.81 -22.68
C ASP A 135 -26.67 -28.42 -23.29
N SER A 136 -25.60 -27.79 -23.83
CA SER A 136 -25.46 -27.07 -25.15
C SER A 136 -26.42 -25.92 -25.59
N PRO A 137 -26.10 -25.06 -26.61
CA PRO A 137 -24.93 -25.07 -27.51
C PRO A 137 -24.26 -23.69 -27.82
N PHE A 138 -22.94 -23.68 -27.97
CA PHE A 138 -22.28 -22.87 -29.01
C PHE A 138 -21.16 -23.72 -29.63
N ASP A 139 -21.45 -24.18 -30.83
CA ASP A 139 -20.64 -25.02 -31.69
C ASP A 139 -19.64 -24.13 -32.46
N LEU A 140 -18.34 -24.36 -32.28
CA LEU A 140 -17.31 -23.92 -33.23
C LEU A 140 -16.46 -25.14 -33.55
N SER A 141 -16.59 -25.62 -34.78
CA SER A 141 -15.95 -26.81 -35.31
C SER A 141 -14.42 -26.72 -35.23
N PHE A 142 -13.80 -27.70 -34.61
CA PHE A 142 -12.36 -27.87 -34.53
C PHE A 142 -11.89 -28.71 -35.73
N ASP A 143 -11.03 -28.16 -36.58
CA ASP A 143 -10.48 -28.87 -37.75
C ASP A 143 -9.14 -29.54 -37.38
N PRO A 144 -9.02 -30.89 -37.35
CA PRO A 144 -7.86 -31.56 -36.75
C PRO A 144 -6.61 -31.65 -37.64
N PHE A 145 -6.59 -31.00 -38.81
CA PHE A 145 -5.51 -31.18 -39.80
C PHE A 145 -4.84 -29.90 -40.32
N ALA A 146 -5.01 -28.76 -39.64
CA ALA A 146 -4.21 -27.57 -39.94
C ALA A 146 -2.76 -27.76 -39.44
N SER A 147 -1.88 -28.16 -40.34
CA SER A 147 -0.44 -28.19 -40.12
C SER A 147 0.09 -26.77 -39.91
N ALA A 148 0.56 -26.47 -38.70
CA ALA A 148 1.23 -25.22 -38.39
C ALA A 148 2.72 -25.35 -38.76
N ASP A 149 3.17 -24.57 -39.75
CA ASP A 149 4.60 -24.33 -39.97
C ASP A 149 5.24 -23.71 -38.72
N PRO A 150 6.51 -24.01 -38.41
CA PRO A 150 7.20 -23.43 -37.26
C PRO A 150 7.39 -21.93 -37.46
N ALA A 151 6.50 -21.15 -36.85
CA ALA A 151 6.61 -19.69 -36.83
C ALA A 151 7.88 -19.26 -36.09
N ILE A 152 8.76 -18.56 -36.80
CA ILE A 152 9.90 -17.84 -36.24
C ILE A 152 9.37 -16.92 -35.13
N PRO A 153 9.93 -16.93 -33.90
CA PRO A 153 9.49 -16.04 -32.83
C PRO A 153 9.74 -14.60 -33.27
N THR A 154 8.65 -13.92 -33.62
CA THR A 154 8.67 -12.50 -33.93
C THR A 154 8.98 -11.77 -32.62
N PRO A 155 9.94 -10.82 -32.59
CA PRO A 155 10.20 -10.05 -31.38
C PRO A 155 8.90 -9.39 -30.92
N ALA A 156 8.65 -9.37 -29.60
CA ALA A 156 7.50 -8.72 -29.01
C ALA A 156 7.37 -7.29 -29.60
N PRO A 157 6.20 -6.89 -30.11
CA PRO A 157 6.05 -5.59 -30.76
C PRO A 157 6.45 -4.51 -29.76
N GLY A 158 7.39 -3.67 -30.16
CA GLY A 158 7.82 -2.52 -29.38
C GLY A 158 6.64 -1.59 -29.07
N PHE A 159 6.77 -0.88 -27.96
CA PHE A 159 5.86 0.16 -27.46
C PHE A 159 4.98 0.81 -28.54
N ASP A 160 3.70 0.46 -28.57
CA ASP A 160 2.74 1.14 -29.44
C ASP A 160 2.03 2.25 -28.66
N ARG A 161 2.63 3.45 -28.67
CA ARG A 161 2.04 4.67 -28.08
C ARG A 161 0.62 4.91 -28.59
N SER A 162 0.28 4.40 -29.78
CA SER A 162 -1.05 4.57 -30.38
C SER A 162 -2.18 3.96 -29.55
N GLN A 163 -1.91 2.88 -28.80
CA GLN A 163 -2.93 2.25 -27.94
C GLN A 163 -3.25 3.12 -26.73
N LEU A 164 -2.21 3.69 -26.12
CA LEU A 164 -2.35 4.67 -25.04
C LEU A 164 -3.06 5.92 -25.55
N ASP A 165 -2.70 6.44 -26.73
CA ASP A 165 -3.33 7.62 -27.32
C ASP A 165 -4.82 7.38 -27.62
N CYS A 166 -5.19 6.17 -28.09
CA CYS A 166 -6.59 5.78 -28.25
C CYS A 166 -7.33 5.75 -26.91
N LEU A 167 -6.70 5.22 -25.86
CA LEU A 167 -7.30 5.16 -24.53
C LEU A 167 -7.52 6.55 -23.92
N ILE A 168 -6.54 7.44 -24.07
CA ILE A 168 -6.60 8.87 -23.70
C ILE A 168 -7.71 9.57 -24.49
N SER A 169 -7.87 9.24 -25.77
CA SER A 169 -8.95 9.79 -26.61
C SER A 169 -10.33 9.30 -26.16
N ALA A 170 -10.49 8.01 -25.85
CA ALA A 170 -11.73 7.48 -25.29
C ALA A 170 -12.07 8.12 -23.94
N ALA A 171 -11.09 8.29 -23.07
CA ALA A 171 -11.21 8.99 -21.79
C ALA A 171 -11.69 10.44 -21.98
N HIS A 172 -11.17 11.13 -23.00
CA HIS A 172 -11.64 12.47 -23.35
C HIS A 172 -13.10 12.48 -23.83
N CYS A 173 -13.47 11.54 -24.71
CA CYS A 173 -14.86 11.40 -25.15
C CYS A 173 -15.82 11.16 -23.97
N LEU A 174 -15.44 10.31 -23.01
CA LEU A 174 -16.21 10.08 -21.78
C LEU A 174 -16.32 11.35 -20.92
N GLU A 175 -15.23 12.08 -20.76
CA GLU A 175 -15.18 13.37 -20.05
C GLU A 175 -16.11 14.42 -20.69
N THR A 176 -16.25 14.41 -22.02
CA THR A 176 -17.15 15.31 -22.77
C THR A 176 -18.56 14.74 -23.02
N ASN A 177 -18.92 13.61 -22.39
CA ASN A 177 -20.19 12.89 -22.58
C ASN A 177 -20.47 12.39 -24.02
N ASP A 178 -19.43 12.23 -24.85
CA ASP A 178 -19.53 11.54 -26.16
C ASP A 178 -19.35 10.02 -25.98
N PHE A 179 -20.37 9.41 -25.36
CA PHE A 179 -20.36 7.99 -25.03
C PHE A 179 -20.32 7.08 -26.26
N ALA A 180 -20.89 7.51 -27.39
CA ALA A 180 -20.93 6.74 -28.63
C ALA A 180 -19.52 6.61 -29.23
N THR A 181 -18.80 7.72 -29.37
CA THR A 181 -17.42 7.70 -29.88
C THR A 181 -16.49 6.94 -28.91
N ALA A 182 -16.65 7.16 -27.60
CA ALA A 182 -15.89 6.42 -26.59
C ALA A 182 -16.07 4.90 -26.76
N HIS A 183 -17.32 4.43 -26.90
CA HIS A 183 -17.62 3.01 -27.10
C HIS A 183 -16.97 2.45 -28.37
N VAL A 184 -17.00 3.21 -29.48
CA VAL A 184 -16.34 2.80 -30.74
C VAL A 184 -14.83 2.69 -30.58
N ILE A 185 -14.18 3.66 -29.94
CA ILE A 185 -12.73 3.63 -29.70
C ILE A 185 -12.36 2.42 -28.82
N LEU A 186 -13.05 2.24 -27.69
CA LEU A 186 -12.80 1.12 -26.76
C LEU A 186 -13.06 -0.24 -27.43
N SER A 187 -14.06 -0.33 -28.31
CA SER A 187 -14.36 -1.54 -29.08
C SER A 187 -13.25 -1.87 -30.09
N ARG A 188 -12.69 -0.86 -30.76
CA ARG A 188 -11.56 -1.04 -31.70
C ARG A 188 -10.29 -1.51 -31.00
N LEU A 189 -10.06 -1.06 -29.76
CA LEU A 189 -8.95 -1.56 -28.94
C LEU A 189 -9.04 -3.07 -28.65
N ASN A 190 -10.19 -3.74 -28.82
CA ASN A 190 -10.26 -5.21 -28.74
C ASN A 190 -9.46 -5.90 -29.85
N GLN A 191 -9.36 -5.28 -31.03
CA GLN A 191 -8.69 -5.88 -32.19
C GLN A 191 -7.16 -5.73 -32.15
N ASN A 192 -6.66 -4.82 -31.31
CA ASN A 192 -5.27 -4.38 -31.31
C ASN A 192 -4.49 -4.80 -30.05
N LEU A 193 -5.14 -5.43 -29.06
CA LEU A 193 -4.49 -5.87 -27.83
C LEU A 193 -4.21 -7.38 -27.91
N PRO A 194 -2.94 -7.82 -28.03
CA PRO A 194 -2.61 -9.24 -28.21
C PRO A 194 -2.96 -10.08 -26.97
N SER A 195 -3.27 -11.37 -27.21
CA SER A 195 -3.64 -12.34 -26.18
C SER A 195 -2.46 -13.08 -25.53
N ALA A 196 -1.23 -12.93 -26.03
CA ALA A 196 -0.04 -13.61 -25.53
C ALA A 196 1.20 -12.68 -25.51
N GLY A 197 2.06 -12.83 -24.50
CA GLY A 197 3.31 -12.04 -24.37
C GLY A 197 3.09 -10.56 -24.03
N VAL A 198 2.05 -10.27 -23.26
CA VAL A 198 1.57 -8.90 -22.98
C VAL A 198 2.52 -8.20 -22.01
N SER A 199 3.17 -7.13 -22.46
CA SER A 199 4.01 -6.31 -21.57
C SER A 199 3.21 -5.74 -20.39
N SER A 200 3.88 -5.44 -19.27
CA SER A 200 3.27 -4.77 -18.11
C SER A 200 2.50 -3.49 -18.48
N LEU A 201 2.97 -2.74 -19.49
CA LEU A 201 2.24 -1.58 -20.02
C LEU A 201 0.94 -1.97 -20.74
N GLN A 202 0.97 -2.98 -21.61
CA GLN A 202 -0.23 -3.43 -22.32
C GLN A 202 -1.27 -4.01 -21.34
N ARG A 203 -0.82 -4.70 -20.28
CA ARG A 203 -1.68 -5.11 -19.16
C ARG A 203 -2.34 -3.91 -18.48
N ALA A 204 -1.59 -2.85 -18.18
CA ALA A 204 -2.17 -1.61 -17.66
C ALA A 204 -3.20 -1.01 -18.62
N VAL A 205 -2.90 -0.92 -19.92
CA VAL A 205 -3.85 -0.43 -20.94
C VAL A 205 -5.14 -1.24 -20.96
N LEU A 206 -5.06 -2.58 -20.86
CA LEU A 206 -6.22 -3.47 -20.78
C LEU A 206 -7.07 -3.19 -19.55
N LEU A 207 -6.45 -3.08 -18.37
CA LEU A 207 -7.14 -2.78 -17.11
C LEU A 207 -7.88 -1.43 -17.18
N PHE A 208 -7.22 -0.41 -17.71
CA PHE A 208 -7.85 0.92 -17.86
C PHE A 208 -8.97 0.91 -18.90
N LYS A 209 -8.81 0.18 -20.01
CA LYS A 209 -9.88 0.01 -21.00
C LYS A 209 -11.11 -0.64 -20.38
N GLU A 210 -10.94 -1.69 -19.58
CA GLU A 210 -12.05 -2.34 -18.89
C GLU A 210 -12.73 -1.38 -17.91
N ALA A 211 -11.94 -0.62 -17.14
CA ALA A 211 -12.48 0.38 -16.22
C ALA A 211 -13.25 1.51 -16.95
N LEU A 212 -12.77 1.97 -18.11
CA LEU A 212 -13.49 2.96 -18.93
C LEU A 212 -14.77 2.37 -19.54
N LEU A 213 -14.77 1.09 -19.93
CA LEU A 213 -15.99 0.39 -20.37
C LEU A 213 -17.01 0.26 -19.23
N ALA A 214 -16.55 0.09 -17.99
CA ALA A 214 -17.42 0.06 -16.82
C ALA A 214 -18.10 1.42 -16.58
N LEU A 215 -17.49 2.55 -16.95
CA LEU A 215 -18.17 3.86 -16.89
C LEU A 215 -19.35 3.98 -17.87
N LEU A 216 -19.34 3.24 -18.98
CA LEU A 216 -20.41 3.25 -19.99
C LEU A 216 -21.61 2.37 -19.61
N ARG A 217 -21.44 1.48 -18.62
CA ARG A 217 -22.48 0.54 -18.19
C ARG A 217 -22.87 0.92 -16.77
N PRO A 218 -24.14 1.21 -16.48
CA PRO A 218 -24.58 1.42 -15.11
C PRO A 218 -24.22 0.18 -14.28
N SER A 219 -23.29 0.33 -13.35
CA SER A 219 -22.87 -0.78 -12.49
C SER A 219 -24.06 -1.22 -11.65
N THR A 220 -24.39 -2.51 -11.69
CA THR A 220 -25.09 -3.13 -10.56
C THR A 220 -24.13 -3.15 -9.38
N ALA A 221 -24.64 -3.02 -8.15
CA ALA A 221 -23.81 -3.22 -6.97
C ALA A 221 -23.19 -4.62 -7.06
N GLU A 222 -21.86 -4.70 -6.99
CA GLU A 222 -21.16 -5.99 -6.95
C GLU A 222 -21.65 -6.77 -5.73
N PRO A 223 -21.98 -8.06 -5.87
CA PRO A 223 -22.39 -8.86 -4.73
C PRO A 223 -21.25 -8.93 -3.70
N PRO A 224 -21.59 -9.07 -2.41
CA PRO A 224 -20.57 -9.32 -1.40
C PRO A 224 -19.80 -10.60 -1.73
N LEU A 225 -18.49 -10.58 -1.48
CA LEU A 225 -17.62 -11.74 -1.69
C LEU A 225 -18.14 -12.95 -0.90
N SER A 226 -18.23 -14.09 -1.56
CA SER A 226 -18.38 -15.38 -0.89
C SER A 226 -17.16 -15.70 -0.01
N ALA A 227 -17.31 -16.65 0.92
CA ALA A 227 -16.19 -17.07 1.78
C ALA A 227 -14.99 -17.57 0.96
N ALA A 228 -15.23 -18.31 -0.13
CA ALA A 228 -14.18 -18.78 -1.02
C ALA A 228 -13.49 -17.62 -1.75
N GLU A 229 -14.24 -16.64 -2.24
CA GLU A 229 -13.66 -15.45 -2.89
C GLU A 229 -12.85 -14.61 -1.90
N LEU A 230 -13.31 -14.48 -0.65
CA LEU A 230 -12.57 -13.79 0.40
C LEU A 230 -11.22 -14.47 0.71
N VAL A 231 -11.16 -15.80 0.70
CA VAL A 231 -9.89 -16.54 0.85
C VAL A 231 -8.94 -16.24 -0.32
N HIS A 232 -9.43 -16.24 -1.55
CA HIS A 232 -8.62 -15.91 -2.72
C HIS A 232 -8.16 -14.45 -2.70
N TYR A 233 -9.02 -13.53 -2.25
CA TYR A 233 -8.69 -12.13 -2.05
C TYR A 233 -7.55 -11.97 -1.02
N ILE A 234 -7.66 -12.61 0.14
CA ILE A 234 -6.60 -12.59 1.17
C ILE A 234 -5.29 -13.17 0.60
N ALA A 235 -5.35 -14.30 -0.10
CA ALA A 235 -4.18 -14.92 -0.72
C ALA A 235 -3.50 -14.01 -1.76
N ALA A 236 -4.29 -13.29 -2.57
CA ALA A 236 -3.77 -12.34 -3.54
C ALA A 236 -3.13 -11.11 -2.88
N HIS A 237 -3.75 -10.57 -1.83
CA HIS A 237 -3.17 -9.46 -1.05
C HIS A 237 -1.86 -9.85 -0.37
N LYS A 238 -1.80 -11.06 0.20
CA LYS A 238 -0.56 -11.62 0.75
C LYS A 238 0.51 -11.75 -0.33
N ALA A 239 0.19 -12.38 -1.47
CA ALA A 239 1.13 -12.52 -2.58
C ALA A 239 1.63 -11.16 -3.11
N PHE A 240 0.77 -10.14 -3.16
CA PHE A 240 1.19 -8.79 -3.54
C PHE A 240 2.17 -8.18 -2.52
N ALA A 241 1.92 -8.37 -1.23
CA ALA A 241 2.82 -7.90 -0.16
C ALA A 241 4.18 -8.64 -0.17
N ASP A 242 4.19 -9.91 -0.56
CA ASP A 242 5.42 -10.70 -0.71
C ASP A 242 6.24 -10.28 -1.94
N LEU A 243 5.56 -9.88 -3.03
CA LEU A 243 6.20 -9.49 -4.30
C LEU A 243 6.54 -8.01 -4.41
N SER A 244 5.91 -7.15 -3.61
CA SER A 244 6.05 -5.69 -3.70
C SER A 244 6.25 -5.06 -2.33
N PRO A 245 7.23 -4.13 -2.17
CA PRO A 245 7.41 -3.39 -0.93
C PRO A 245 6.31 -2.34 -0.71
N VAL A 246 5.43 -2.07 -1.69
CA VAL A 246 4.41 -1.00 -1.60
C VAL A 246 3.52 -1.11 -0.34
N PRO A 247 2.89 -2.26 -0.02
CA PRO A 247 2.05 -2.37 1.18
C PRO A 247 2.83 -2.17 2.48
N HIS A 248 4.04 -2.74 2.55
CA HIS A 248 4.90 -2.65 3.72
C HIS A 248 5.46 -1.25 3.92
N PHE A 249 5.80 -0.54 2.84
CA PHE A 249 6.27 0.83 2.89
C PHE A 249 5.21 1.74 3.52
N ALA A 250 3.98 1.69 3.01
CA ALA A 250 2.87 2.46 3.56
C ALA A 250 2.63 2.11 5.04
N THR A 251 2.58 0.82 5.36
CA THR A 251 2.31 0.33 6.72
C THR A 251 3.40 0.74 7.72
N PHE A 252 4.68 0.51 7.41
CA PHE A 252 5.78 0.76 8.34
C PHE A 252 6.03 2.25 8.54
N THR A 253 5.97 3.03 7.47
CA THR A 253 6.14 4.49 7.57
C THR A 253 5.01 5.13 8.37
N ALA A 254 3.75 4.73 8.13
CA ALA A 254 2.60 5.17 8.93
C ALA A 254 2.72 4.70 10.39
N THR A 255 3.07 3.44 10.62
CA THR A 255 3.25 2.89 11.98
C THR A 255 4.27 3.69 12.78
N GLN A 256 5.43 3.98 12.20
CA GLN A 256 6.48 4.74 12.89
C GLN A 256 5.99 6.14 13.28
N ILE A 257 5.32 6.87 12.37
CA ILE A 257 4.73 8.18 12.67
C ILE A 257 3.71 8.09 13.82
N LEU A 258 2.81 7.11 13.74
CA LEU A 258 1.75 6.92 14.73
C LEU A 258 2.33 6.65 16.11
N ILE A 259 3.32 5.75 16.19
CA ILE A 259 3.95 5.40 17.47
C ILE A 259 4.66 6.63 18.06
N GLU A 260 5.43 7.38 17.27
CA GLU A 260 6.09 8.60 17.73
C GLU A 260 5.11 9.67 18.23
N ALA A 261 3.97 9.84 17.57
CA ALA A 261 2.97 10.84 17.93
C ALA A 261 2.10 10.43 19.15
N LEU A 262 1.92 9.13 19.36
CA LEU A 262 1.00 8.58 20.36
C LEU A 262 1.71 8.07 21.63
N ASP A 263 3.03 7.94 21.61
CA ASP A 263 3.86 7.55 22.76
C ASP A 263 3.95 8.69 23.80
N CYS A 264 2.93 8.78 24.66
CA CYS A 264 2.88 9.78 25.73
C CYS A 264 2.47 9.21 27.08
N GLY A 265 2.59 7.89 27.27
CA GLY A 265 2.14 7.21 28.49
C GLY A 265 0.62 7.30 28.75
N ALA A 266 -0.19 7.54 27.72
CA ALA A 266 -1.65 7.50 27.85
C ALA A 266 -2.12 6.08 28.16
N ARG A 267 -3.27 5.96 28.84
CA ARG A 267 -3.89 4.64 29.16
C ARG A 267 -4.67 4.06 27.99
N SER A 268 -5.13 4.90 27.07
CA SER A 268 -5.81 4.48 25.85
C SER A 268 -5.40 5.35 24.67
N ILE A 269 -5.57 4.82 23.46
CA ILE A 269 -5.32 5.46 22.17
C ILE A 269 -6.56 5.28 21.31
N HIS A 270 -6.94 6.33 20.58
CA HIS A 270 -7.99 6.27 19.58
C HIS A 270 -7.42 6.43 18.17
N LEU A 271 -7.74 5.47 17.31
CA LEU A 271 -7.33 5.43 15.91
C LEU A 271 -8.59 5.54 15.06
N VAL A 272 -8.66 6.54 14.19
CA VAL A 272 -9.75 6.69 13.21
C VAL A 272 -9.20 6.35 11.84
N ASP A 273 -9.81 5.37 11.21
CA ASP A 273 -9.35 4.80 9.94
C ASP A 273 -10.48 4.83 8.91
N PHE A 274 -10.17 5.16 7.68
CA PHE A 274 -11.13 5.25 6.58
C PHE A 274 -10.91 4.18 5.49
N ASP A 275 -10.02 3.22 5.75
CA ASP A 275 -9.61 2.18 4.83
C ASP A 275 -9.03 0.96 5.57
N LEU A 276 -9.88 0.31 6.41
CA LEU A 276 -9.43 -0.73 7.35
C LEU A 276 -8.77 -1.92 6.63
N GLY A 277 -9.26 -2.21 5.41
CA GLY A 277 -8.88 -3.36 4.60
C GLY A 277 -8.90 -4.67 5.41
N LEU A 278 -7.85 -5.47 5.23
CA LEU A 278 -7.62 -6.71 5.96
C LEU A 278 -7.01 -6.53 7.37
N GLY A 279 -6.88 -5.28 7.85
CA GLY A 279 -6.34 -4.97 9.17
C GLY A 279 -4.81 -5.02 9.29
N GLY A 280 -4.07 -5.30 8.22
CA GLY A 280 -2.61 -5.46 8.26
C GLY A 280 -1.85 -4.29 8.90
N GLN A 281 -2.25 -3.05 8.59
CA GLN A 281 -1.65 -1.85 9.20
C GLN A 281 -1.76 -1.86 10.73
N TRP A 282 -2.92 -2.26 11.24
CA TRP A 282 -3.21 -2.23 12.67
C TRP A 282 -2.58 -3.38 13.42
N SER A 283 -2.37 -4.53 12.76
CA SER A 283 -1.54 -5.61 13.28
C SER A 283 -0.09 -5.15 13.45
N SER A 284 0.50 -4.51 12.43
CA SER A 284 1.86 -3.96 12.53
C SER A 284 1.99 -2.89 13.61
N PHE A 285 1.02 -1.98 13.71
CA PHE A 285 0.98 -0.99 14.79
C PHE A 285 0.92 -1.63 16.18
N ALA A 286 0.05 -2.63 16.37
CA ALA A 286 -0.08 -3.34 17.65
C ALA A 286 1.21 -4.07 18.03
N GLN A 287 1.88 -4.69 17.06
CA GLN A 287 3.15 -5.38 17.26
C GLN A 287 4.26 -4.41 17.71
N GLU A 288 4.42 -3.29 17.01
CA GLU A 288 5.40 -2.26 17.35
C GLU A 288 5.10 -1.62 18.71
N LEU A 289 3.83 -1.31 18.98
CA LEU A 289 3.38 -0.79 20.28
C LEU A 289 3.73 -1.76 21.42
N ALA A 290 3.45 -3.05 21.24
CA ALA A 290 3.79 -4.07 22.22
C ALA A 290 5.31 -4.20 22.41
N ALA A 291 6.09 -4.17 21.33
CA ALA A 291 7.55 -4.23 21.38
C ALA A 291 8.14 -3.06 22.17
N ARG A 292 7.69 -1.83 21.91
CA ARG A 292 8.14 -0.65 22.66
C ARG A 292 7.78 -0.71 24.13
N CYS A 293 6.56 -1.15 24.45
CA CYS A 293 6.12 -1.32 25.83
C CYS A 293 6.95 -2.36 26.60
N ARG A 294 7.37 -3.45 25.95
CA ARG A 294 8.29 -4.43 26.55
C ARG A 294 9.65 -3.80 26.85
N THR A 295 10.21 -3.04 25.90
CA THR A 295 11.50 -2.36 26.05
C THR A 295 11.47 -1.32 27.17
N SER A 296 10.40 -0.53 27.27
CA SER A 296 10.21 0.49 28.33
C SER A 296 9.69 -0.08 29.65
N ARG A 297 9.37 -1.38 29.70
CA ARG A 297 8.74 -2.07 30.85
C ARG A 297 7.42 -1.44 31.30
N SER A 298 6.63 -0.93 30.35
CA SER A 298 5.28 -0.42 30.59
C SER A 298 4.20 -1.39 30.11
N SER A 299 2.99 -1.30 30.69
CA SER A 299 1.84 -1.99 30.14
C SER A 299 1.36 -1.32 28.85
N PRO A 300 1.02 -2.07 27.79
CA PRO A 300 0.43 -1.49 26.59
C PRO A 300 -0.87 -0.73 26.89
N PRO A 301 -1.13 0.41 26.24
CA PRO A 301 -2.39 1.11 26.37
C PRO A 301 -3.53 0.32 25.70
N ALA A 302 -4.77 0.60 26.11
CA ALA A 302 -5.93 0.13 25.35
C ALA A 302 -5.97 0.83 23.98
N VAL A 303 -6.34 0.11 22.93
CA VAL A 303 -6.43 0.63 21.58
C VAL A 303 -7.88 0.52 21.12
N ARG A 304 -8.47 1.64 20.68
CA ARG A 304 -9.78 1.64 20.04
C ARG A 304 -9.65 2.15 18.62
N ILE A 305 -10.09 1.34 17.68
CA ILE A 305 -10.16 1.66 16.26
C ILE A 305 -11.61 2.01 15.91
N THR A 306 -11.81 3.15 15.28
CA THR A 306 -13.07 3.49 14.61
C THR A 306 -12.84 3.46 13.12
N ALA A 307 -13.34 2.39 12.48
CA ALA A 307 -13.27 2.16 11.05
C ALA A 307 -14.51 2.76 10.38
N VAL A 308 -14.29 3.73 9.51
CA VAL A 308 -15.33 4.37 8.71
C VAL A 308 -15.43 3.62 7.38
N VAL A 309 -16.56 2.96 7.14
CA VAL A 309 -16.75 2.04 6.01
C VAL A 309 -17.99 2.43 5.21
N ALA A 310 -18.04 2.07 3.93
CA ALA A 310 -19.26 2.26 3.14
C ALA A 310 -20.41 1.44 3.74
N GLU A 311 -20.18 0.15 3.90
CA GLU A 311 -21.04 -0.83 4.54
C GLU A 311 -20.18 -1.87 5.28
N GLU A 312 -20.78 -2.58 6.24
CA GLU A 312 -20.13 -3.72 6.90
C GLU A 312 -20.21 -4.96 6.00
N SER A 313 -19.10 -5.65 5.82
CA SER A 313 -18.97 -6.84 4.97
C SER A 313 -18.35 -8.02 5.73
N GLY A 314 -18.30 -9.19 5.08
CA GLY A 314 -17.56 -10.34 5.59
C GLY A 314 -16.07 -10.04 5.77
N GLU A 315 -15.49 -9.21 4.88
CA GLU A 315 -14.09 -8.76 4.97
C GLU A 315 -13.85 -7.90 6.22
N THR A 316 -14.68 -6.88 6.45
CA THR A 316 -14.48 -5.98 7.59
C THR A 316 -14.69 -6.69 8.92
N THR A 317 -15.65 -7.61 8.97
CA THR A 317 -15.91 -8.43 10.17
C THR A 317 -14.72 -9.34 10.47
N LEU A 318 -14.23 -10.06 9.45
CA LEU A 318 -13.06 -10.93 9.58
C LEU A 318 -11.81 -10.15 10.02
N ALA A 319 -11.54 -8.99 9.39
CA ALA A 319 -10.41 -8.13 9.75
C ALA A 319 -10.49 -7.69 11.21
N SER A 320 -11.69 -7.29 11.67
CA SER A 320 -11.90 -6.90 13.05
C SER A 320 -11.69 -8.05 14.04
N ASP A 321 -12.17 -9.26 13.73
CA ASP A 321 -12.03 -10.41 14.63
C ASP A 321 -10.56 -10.84 14.72
N ASN A 322 -9.88 -10.95 13.58
CA ASN A 322 -8.46 -11.25 13.50
C ASN A 322 -7.61 -10.23 14.28
N LEU A 323 -7.92 -8.93 14.18
CA LEU A 323 -7.21 -7.88 14.91
C LEU A 323 -7.37 -8.01 16.42
N ARG A 324 -8.58 -8.31 16.90
CA ARG A 324 -8.84 -8.50 18.33
C ARG A 324 -8.08 -9.72 18.85
N ASP A 325 -8.07 -10.80 18.09
CA ASP A 325 -7.40 -12.04 18.47
C ASP A 325 -5.88 -11.89 18.48
N PHE A 326 -5.32 -11.25 17.44
CA PHE A 326 -3.90 -10.94 17.35
C PHE A 326 -3.45 -10.03 18.51
N ALA A 327 -4.19 -8.95 18.78
CA ALA A 327 -3.89 -8.03 19.88
C ALA A 327 -3.97 -8.68 21.26
N ARG A 328 -4.88 -9.65 21.45
CA ARG A 328 -4.95 -10.44 22.69
C ARG A 328 -3.67 -11.23 22.93
N GLY A 329 -3.08 -11.81 21.89
CA GLY A 329 -1.77 -12.46 21.96
C GLY A 329 -0.63 -11.52 22.35
N LEU A 330 -0.78 -10.22 22.10
CA LEU A 330 0.17 -9.17 22.47
C LEU A 330 -0.13 -8.52 23.83
N ASN A 331 -1.15 -8.98 24.56
CA ASN A 331 -1.68 -8.35 25.78
C ASN A 331 -2.14 -6.89 25.57
N ILE A 332 -2.63 -6.58 24.36
CA ILE A 332 -3.23 -5.28 24.04
C ILE A 332 -4.75 -5.43 24.07
N ASN A 333 -5.43 -4.58 24.84
CA ASN A 333 -6.89 -4.47 24.78
C ASN A 333 -7.28 -3.67 23.54
N LEU A 334 -7.52 -4.37 22.42
CA LEU A 334 -7.92 -3.76 21.16
C LEU A 334 -9.42 -3.95 20.90
N SER A 335 -10.09 -2.86 20.55
CA SER A 335 -11.48 -2.87 20.09
C SER A 335 -11.61 -2.20 18.72
N VAL A 336 -12.53 -2.68 17.90
CA VAL A 336 -12.84 -2.11 16.58
C VAL A 336 -14.34 -1.82 16.54
N SER A 337 -14.68 -0.62 16.07
CA SER A 337 -16.05 -0.13 15.92
C SER A 337 -16.24 0.40 14.51
N PHE A 338 -17.40 0.11 13.91
CA PHE A 338 -17.72 0.56 12.56
C PHE A 338 -18.63 1.79 12.58
N VAL A 339 -18.30 2.77 11.74
CA VAL A 339 -19.18 3.88 11.39
C VAL A 339 -19.49 3.77 9.91
N ARG A 340 -20.73 3.41 9.60
CA ARG A 340 -21.19 3.23 8.22
C ARG A 340 -21.52 4.58 7.61
N VAL A 341 -20.90 4.88 6.47
CA VAL A 341 -21.18 6.10 5.71
C VAL A 341 -22.49 5.96 4.97
N GLY A 342 -22.72 4.83 4.29
CA GLY A 342 -23.91 4.60 3.46
C GLY A 342 -24.26 5.81 2.59
N GLY A 343 -25.56 6.08 2.44
CA GLY A 343 -26.07 7.28 1.74
C GLY A 343 -26.02 8.58 2.56
N LEU A 344 -25.45 8.59 3.78
CA LEU A 344 -25.43 9.78 4.66
C LEU A 344 -24.24 10.71 4.40
N GLY A 345 -23.22 10.26 3.67
CA GLY A 345 -22.03 11.05 3.37
C GLY A 345 -21.36 11.61 4.63
N THR A 346 -21.00 12.90 4.64
CA THR A 346 -20.35 13.53 5.81
C THR A 346 -21.19 13.55 7.08
N LEU A 347 -22.52 13.39 7.00
CA LEU A 347 -23.37 13.32 8.19
C LEU A 347 -23.09 12.06 9.01
N ALA A 348 -22.71 10.95 8.37
CA ALA A 348 -22.36 9.72 9.08
C ALA A 348 -21.19 9.90 10.05
N LEU A 349 -20.31 10.86 9.81
CA LEU A 349 -19.16 11.14 10.65
C LEU A 349 -19.56 11.58 12.06
N SER A 350 -20.80 12.05 12.29
CA SER A 350 -21.29 12.29 13.65
C SER A 350 -21.40 11.03 14.51
N GLY A 351 -21.38 9.84 13.89
CA GLY A 351 -21.33 8.55 14.58
C GLY A 351 -19.96 8.22 15.17
N VAL A 352 -18.90 8.91 14.73
CA VAL A 352 -17.56 8.76 15.31
C VAL A 352 -17.56 9.38 16.70
N ARG A 353 -17.29 8.55 17.72
CA ARG A 353 -17.18 9.03 19.10
C ARG A 353 -15.87 9.78 19.27
N LEU A 354 -15.98 11.09 19.53
CA LEU A 354 -14.84 11.92 19.85
C LEU A 354 -14.20 11.43 21.16
N SER A 355 -12.87 11.46 21.20
CA SER A 355 -12.11 11.04 22.37
C SER A 355 -12.36 11.93 23.58
N GLY A 356 -12.38 11.33 24.77
CA GLY A 356 -12.42 12.05 26.04
C GLY A 356 -11.11 12.80 26.31
N SER A 357 -11.11 13.72 27.28
CA SER A 357 -9.91 14.45 27.68
C SER A 357 -8.78 13.48 28.06
N GLY A 358 -7.65 13.53 27.36
CA GLY A 358 -6.46 12.72 27.67
C GLY A 358 -6.31 11.43 26.86
N GLU A 359 -7.25 11.07 25.98
CA GLU A 359 -7.06 9.99 25.00
C GLU A 359 -6.46 10.56 23.70
N PRO A 360 -5.16 10.34 23.41
CA PRO A 360 -4.56 10.79 22.16
C PRO A 360 -5.25 10.10 20.96
N THR A 361 -5.64 10.92 19.99
CA THR A 361 -6.29 10.48 18.77
C THR A 361 -5.33 10.62 17.58
N ALA A 362 -5.29 9.63 16.71
CA ALA A 362 -4.70 9.75 15.38
C ALA A 362 -5.72 9.40 14.31
N VAL A 363 -5.54 9.98 13.12
CA VAL A 363 -6.41 9.77 11.97
C VAL A 363 -5.57 9.29 10.80
N VAL A 364 -5.97 8.20 10.15
CA VAL A 364 -5.34 7.69 8.94
C VAL A 364 -6.29 7.89 7.76
N LEU A 365 -5.83 8.63 6.76
CA LEU A 365 -6.56 8.98 5.56
C LEU A 365 -5.89 8.34 4.34
N THR A 366 -6.71 7.84 3.43
CA THR A 366 -6.30 7.46 2.06
C THR A 366 -7.24 8.15 1.06
N PRO A 367 -6.90 8.24 -0.23
CA PRO A 367 -7.81 8.75 -1.25
C PRO A 367 -9.21 8.11 -1.25
N THR A 368 -9.35 6.88 -0.74
CA THR A 368 -10.63 6.17 -0.53
C THR A 368 -11.67 7.02 0.20
N ILE A 369 -11.25 7.93 1.09
CA ILE A 369 -12.18 8.78 1.85
C ILE A 369 -13.04 9.68 0.95
N PHE A 370 -12.49 10.14 -0.16
CA PHE A 370 -13.20 11.02 -1.09
C PHE A 370 -14.29 10.27 -1.85
N ARG A 371 -14.11 8.97 -2.08
CA ARG A 371 -15.19 8.10 -2.56
C ARG A 371 -16.23 7.87 -1.47
N LEU A 372 -15.79 7.43 -0.28
CA LEU A 372 -16.69 7.01 0.79
C LEU A 372 -17.72 8.08 1.14
N LEU A 373 -17.30 9.34 1.23
CA LEU A 373 -18.18 10.43 1.64
C LEU A 373 -19.12 10.91 0.54
N GLY A 374 -19.12 10.25 -0.63
CA GLY A 374 -20.03 10.56 -1.71
C GLY A 374 -19.94 12.03 -2.08
N PHE A 375 -18.72 12.54 -2.30
CA PHE A 375 -18.57 13.77 -3.07
C PHE A 375 -19.39 13.54 -4.33
N GLY A 376 -20.47 14.29 -4.49
CA GLY A 376 -21.59 13.92 -5.35
C GLY A 376 -22.16 15.21 -5.93
N THR A 377 -22.33 15.24 -7.25
CA THR A 377 -22.74 16.40 -8.05
C THR A 377 -21.72 17.55 -8.05
N GLY A 378 -20.57 17.30 -8.67
CA GLY A 378 -19.43 18.22 -8.64
C GLY A 378 -18.74 18.15 -7.29
N ALA A 379 -17.41 18.11 -7.29
CA ALA A 379 -16.66 18.35 -6.07
C ALA A 379 -16.97 19.79 -5.63
N SER A 380 -18.02 20.02 -4.85
CA SER A 380 -18.13 21.29 -4.15
C SER A 380 -17.00 21.28 -3.12
N ALA A 381 -16.24 22.37 -3.05
CA ALA A 381 -15.23 22.59 -2.03
C ALA A 381 -15.79 22.39 -0.59
N ASP A 382 -17.12 22.38 -0.44
CA ASP A 382 -17.82 22.24 0.83
C ASP A 382 -17.65 20.84 1.46
N SER A 383 -17.60 19.77 0.67
CA SER A 383 -17.49 18.39 1.20
C SER A 383 -16.10 18.06 1.75
N SER A 384 -15.05 18.50 1.06
CA SER A 384 -13.66 18.35 1.54
C SER A 384 -13.44 19.23 2.75
N ALA A 385 -13.91 20.49 2.69
CA ALA A 385 -13.87 21.37 3.85
C ALA A 385 -14.67 20.81 5.04
N SER A 386 -15.80 20.12 4.83
CA SER A 386 -16.56 19.44 5.88
C SER A 386 -15.75 18.32 6.54
N LEU A 387 -15.13 17.45 5.75
CA LEU A 387 -14.22 16.41 6.25
C LEU A 387 -13.07 17.01 7.05
N LEU A 388 -12.37 18.02 6.51
CA LEU A 388 -11.21 18.62 7.18
C LEU A 388 -11.62 19.32 8.50
N ARG A 389 -12.78 19.99 8.53
CA ARG A 389 -13.34 20.54 9.77
C ARG A 389 -13.73 19.46 10.77
N PHE A 390 -14.25 18.34 10.30
CA PHE A 390 -14.55 17.19 11.15
C PHE A 390 -13.26 16.61 11.75
N VAL A 391 -12.23 16.38 10.94
CA VAL A 391 -10.92 15.90 11.41
C VAL A 391 -10.32 16.88 12.41
N ARG A 392 -10.33 18.18 12.13
CA ARG A 392 -9.86 19.21 13.07
C ARG A 392 -10.60 19.18 14.41
N ARG A 393 -11.90 18.91 14.40
CA ARG A 393 -12.74 18.82 15.62
C ARG A 393 -12.39 17.62 16.50
N MET A 394 -11.85 16.54 15.90
CA MET A 394 -11.31 15.42 16.66
C MET A 394 -10.03 15.78 17.42
N SER A 395 -9.42 16.94 17.11
CA SER A 395 -8.14 17.39 17.68
C SER A 395 -7.06 16.29 17.66
N PRO A 396 -6.82 15.65 16.51
CA PRO A 396 -5.87 14.56 16.45
C PRO A 396 -4.46 15.08 16.72
N ARG A 397 -3.63 14.24 17.35
CA ARG A 397 -2.21 14.52 17.51
C ARG A 397 -1.46 14.48 16.21
N VAL A 398 -1.88 13.57 15.33
CA VAL A 398 -1.34 13.41 13.99
C VAL A 398 -2.44 12.93 13.05
N VAL A 399 -2.40 13.44 11.83
CA VAL A 399 -3.12 12.88 10.69
C VAL A 399 -2.07 12.30 9.74
N VAL A 400 -2.18 11.02 9.43
CA VAL A 400 -1.33 10.36 8.43
C VAL A 400 -2.14 10.25 7.15
N PHE A 401 -1.58 10.71 6.04
CA PHE A 401 -2.17 10.54 4.71
C PHE A 401 -1.29 9.60 3.89
N ILE A 402 -1.88 8.48 3.46
CA ILE A 402 -1.25 7.45 2.64
C ILE A 402 -1.88 7.53 1.25
N ASP A 403 -1.05 7.84 0.25
CA ASP A 403 -1.43 7.80 -1.16
C ASP A 403 -0.79 6.54 -1.79
N PRO A 404 -1.56 5.45 -1.97
CA PRO A 404 -1.05 4.21 -2.55
C PRO A 404 -0.68 4.35 -4.03
N GLU A 405 -1.04 5.46 -4.69
CA GLU A 405 -0.75 5.71 -6.11
C GLU A 405 0.24 6.87 -6.32
N GLY A 406 0.47 7.70 -5.30
CA GLY A 406 1.50 8.74 -5.18
C GLY A 406 1.41 9.92 -6.17
N CYS A 407 1.43 9.60 -7.47
CA CYS A 407 1.46 10.55 -8.57
C CYS A 407 0.08 11.15 -8.90
N LEU A 408 -1.01 10.41 -8.69
CA LEU A 408 -2.37 10.83 -9.07
C LEU A 408 -2.92 11.92 -8.13
N GLY A 409 -2.46 11.96 -6.88
CA GLY A 409 -2.85 12.95 -5.89
C GLY A 409 -2.25 14.35 -6.10
N THR A 410 -1.39 14.54 -7.11
CA THR A 410 -0.74 15.84 -7.43
C THR A 410 -1.44 16.63 -8.53
N LEU A 411 -2.50 16.07 -9.14
CA LEU A 411 -3.12 16.66 -10.31
C LEU A 411 -3.97 17.90 -9.96
N PRO A 412 -3.80 19.03 -10.66
CA PRO A 412 -4.41 20.31 -10.30
C PRO A 412 -5.92 20.40 -10.53
N SER A 413 -6.48 19.59 -11.43
CA SER A 413 -7.91 19.56 -11.71
C SER A 413 -8.34 18.16 -12.18
N PRO A 414 -9.56 17.71 -11.81
CA PRO A 414 -10.07 16.43 -12.22
C PRO A 414 -10.16 16.38 -13.75
N SER A 415 -9.45 15.43 -14.36
CA SER A 415 -9.55 15.19 -15.79
C SER A 415 -9.31 13.72 -16.07
N LEU A 416 -10.34 13.04 -16.59
CA LEU A 416 -10.28 11.61 -16.87
C LEU A 416 -9.14 11.29 -17.84
N ARG A 417 -8.94 12.13 -18.85
CA ARG A 417 -7.84 12.01 -19.81
C ARG A 417 -6.47 11.99 -19.12
N ARG A 418 -6.24 12.90 -18.17
CA ARG A 418 -4.96 12.98 -17.44
C ARG A 418 -4.82 11.83 -16.44
N THR A 419 -5.90 11.48 -15.75
CA THR A 419 -5.95 10.32 -14.85
C THR A 419 -5.57 9.04 -15.59
N VAL A 420 -6.09 8.84 -16.81
CA VAL A 420 -5.75 7.68 -17.64
C VAL A 420 -4.29 7.75 -18.10
N ALA A 421 -3.82 8.90 -18.59
CA ALA A 421 -2.44 9.04 -19.06
C ALA A 421 -1.41 8.75 -17.97
N VAL A 422 -1.57 9.36 -16.79
CA VAL A 422 -0.65 9.17 -15.65
C VAL A 422 -0.86 7.79 -15.01
N GLY A 423 -2.11 7.37 -14.87
CA GLY A 423 -2.46 6.11 -14.24
C GLY A 423 -1.94 4.90 -15.00
N VAL A 424 -2.02 4.87 -16.33
CA VAL A 424 -1.46 3.77 -17.13
C VAL A 424 0.05 3.65 -16.90
N GLU A 425 0.80 4.76 -16.89
CA GLU A 425 2.24 4.71 -16.62
C GLU A 425 2.54 4.22 -15.20
N HIS A 426 1.78 4.67 -14.20
CA HIS A 426 1.93 4.25 -12.82
C HIS A 426 1.66 2.76 -12.64
N PHE A 427 0.51 2.26 -13.10
CA PHE A 427 0.17 0.85 -12.95
C PHE A 427 1.04 -0.05 -13.81
N ALA A 428 1.57 0.43 -14.95
CA ALA A 428 2.59 -0.28 -15.70
C ALA A 428 3.88 -0.47 -14.87
N ALA A 429 4.30 0.55 -14.11
CA ALA A 429 5.45 0.45 -13.22
C ALA A 429 5.20 -0.51 -12.04
N VAL A 430 3.99 -0.50 -11.46
CA VAL A 430 3.59 -1.47 -10.41
C VAL A 430 3.60 -2.90 -10.96
N LEU A 431 3.02 -3.12 -12.14
CA LEU A 431 2.99 -4.45 -12.77
C LEU A 431 4.40 -4.93 -13.11
N GLU A 432 5.24 -4.05 -13.65
CA GLU A 432 6.63 -4.36 -13.99
C GLU A 432 7.43 -4.73 -12.73
N SER A 433 7.23 -4.03 -11.62
CA SER A 433 7.96 -4.28 -10.37
C SER A 433 7.55 -5.62 -9.73
N VAL A 434 6.27 -5.97 -9.78
CA VAL A 434 5.73 -7.25 -9.32
C VAL A 434 6.20 -8.40 -10.23
N GLU A 435 6.20 -8.20 -11.54
CA GLU A 435 6.67 -9.19 -12.53
C GLU A 435 8.16 -9.48 -12.36
N ALA A 436 8.98 -8.43 -12.17
CA ALA A 436 10.41 -8.58 -11.90
C ALA A 436 10.67 -9.38 -10.61
N ALA A 437 9.96 -9.05 -9.53
CA ALA A 437 10.06 -9.79 -8.27
C ALA A 437 9.66 -11.25 -8.42
N ALA A 438 8.54 -11.53 -9.11
CA ALA A 438 8.07 -12.88 -9.34
C ALA A 438 9.03 -13.72 -10.18
N ALA A 439 9.67 -13.12 -11.18
CA ALA A 439 10.71 -13.78 -11.97
C ALA A 439 11.92 -14.15 -11.10
N ALA A 440 12.34 -13.25 -10.19
CA ALA A 440 13.46 -13.49 -9.29
C ALA A 440 13.16 -14.57 -8.23
N THR A 441 11.93 -14.65 -7.73
CA THR A 441 11.54 -15.61 -6.68
C THR A 441 10.97 -16.92 -7.23
N GLY A 442 10.84 -17.07 -8.55
CA GLY A 442 10.22 -18.25 -9.18
C GLY A 442 8.73 -18.38 -8.88
N THR A 443 8.04 -17.26 -8.65
CA THR A 443 6.61 -17.24 -8.34
C THR A 443 5.78 -17.69 -9.54
N ARG A 444 4.79 -18.55 -9.29
CA ARG A 444 3.91 -19.09 -10.33
C ARG A 444 3.08 -17.98 -11.00
N GLU A 445 2.95 -18.06 -12.32
CA GLU A 445 2.11 -17.19 -13.16
C GLU A 445 0.65 -17.09 -12.67
N GLU A 446 0.10 -18.18 -12.14
CA GLU A 446 -1.23 -18.20 -11.57
C GLU A 446 -1.37 -17.22 -10.38
N THR A 447 -0.33 -17.10 -9.56
CA THR A 447 -0.31 -16.18 -8.42
C THR A 447 -0.27 -14.73 -8.89
N LEU A 448 0.51 -14.43 -9.93
CA LEU A 448 0.53 -13.13 -10.59
C LEU A 448 -0.85 -12.75 -11.11
N ARG A 449 -1.55 -13.67 -11.79
CA ARG A 449 -2.91 -13.44 -12.27
C ARG A 449 -3.90 -13.15 -11.15
N ARG A 450 -3.76 -13.79 -9.99
CA ARG A 450 -4.60 -13.49 -8.82
C ARG A 450 -4.30 -12.09 -8.27
N VAL A 451 -3.03 -11.69 -8.18
CA VAL A 451 -2.63 -10.33 -7.78
C VAL A 451 -3.22 -9.28 -8.73
N ASP A 452 -3.12 -9.51 -10.04
CA ASP A 452 -3.71 -8.63 -11.05
C ASP A 452 -5.21 -8.44 -10.84
N GLN A 453 -5.94 -9.55 -10.72
CA GLN A 453 -7.40 -9.55 -10.68
C GLN A 453 -7.97 -9.05 -9.37
N ALA A 454 -7.37 -9.43 -8.23
CA ALA A 454 -7.92 -9.13 -6.91
C ALA A 454 -7.32 -7.88 -6.26
N VAL A 455 -6.13 -7.43 -6.67
CA VAL A 455 -5.46 -6.27 -6.06
C VAL A 455 -5.33 -5.11 -7.04
N ILE A 456 -4.77 -5.33 -8.22
CA ILE A 456 -4.42 -4.23 -9.14
C ILE A 456 -5.66 -3.74 -9.89
N ARG A 457 -6.49 -4.64 -10.43
CA ARG A 457 -7.70 -4.31 -11.19
C ARG A 457 -8.71 -3.48 -10.37
N PRO A 458 -9.03 -3.80 -9.11
CA PRO A 458 -9.92 -2.97 -8.29
C PRO A 458 -9.34 -1.57 -8.04
N ARG A 459 -8.02 -1.43 -7.90
CA ARG A 459 -7.36 -0.11 -7.77
C ARG A 459 -7.46 0.71 -9.05
N VAL A 460 -7.22 0.11 -10.22
CA VAL A 460 -7.43 0.78 -11.52
C VAL A 460 -8.88 1.21 -11.70
N SER A 461 -9.83 0.33 -11.38
CA SER A 461 -11.26 0.63 -11.42
C SER A 461 -11.63 1.79 -10.48
N SER A 462 -11.09 1.80 -9.26
CA SER A 462 -11.28 2.89 -8.29
C SER A 462 -10.74 4.20 -8.84
N VAL A 463 -9.49 4.24 -9.33
CA VAL A 463 -8.87 5.43 -9.92
C VAL A 463 -9.70 6.01 -11.07
N VAL A 464 -10.21 5.15 -11.95
CA VAL A 464 -11.00 5.56 -13.12
C VAL A 464 -12.40 6.00 -12.73
N SER A 465 -13.07 5.31 -11.80
CA SER A 465 -14.41 5.71 -11.31
C SER A 465 -14.38 6.96 -10.45
N GLU A 466 -13.24 7.28 -9.85
CA GLU A 466 -13.06 8.41 -8.94
C GLU A 466 -12.39 9.63 -9.56
N TRP A 467 -12.22 9.64 -10.88
CA TRP A 467 -11.45 10.65 -11.58
C TRP A 467 -11.93 12.10 -11.33
N ASN A 468 -13.21 12.28 -11.03
CA ASN A 468 -13.87 13.56 -10.73
C ASN A 468 -14.01 13.85 -9.22
N TRP A 469 -13.66 12.91 -8.35
CA TRP A 469 -13.80 13.01 -6.89
C TRP A 469 -12.50 13.36 -6.17
N ARG A 470 -11.36 13.44 -6.88
CA ARG A 470 -10.08 13.77 -6.27
C ARG A 470 -9.97 15.28 -6.04
N PRO A 471 -9.80 15.74 -4.79
CA PRO A 471 -9.73 17.16 -4.48
C PRO A 471 -8.34 17.70 -4.81
N GLY A 472 -8.10 18.02 -6.09
CA GLY A 472 -6.87 18.66 -6.55
C GLY A 472 -5.58 18.04 -5.95
N PRO A 473 -4.53 18.85 -5.78
CA PRO A 473 -3.36 18.47 -5.00
C PRO A 473 -3.75 18.45 -3.51
N TRP A 474 -3.90 17.26 -2.93
CA TRP A 474 -4.39 17.10 -1.54
C TRP A 474 -3.52 17.84 -0.51
N ARG A 475 -2.23 18.05 -0.82
CA ARG A 475 -1.29 18.82 -0.01
C ARG A 475 -1.72 20.27 0.13
N ASP A 476 -2.12 20.88 -0.98
CA ASP A 476 -2.62 22.25 -1.02
C ASP A 476 -3.96 22.31 -0.28
N VAL A 477 -4.82 21.31 -0.45
CA VAL A 477 -6.10 21.21 0.27
C VAL A 477 -5.91 21.14 1.79
N PHE A 478 -4.90 20.41 2.28
CA PHE A 478 -4.58 20.34 3.71
C PHE A 478 -3.96 21.66 4.19
N ALA A 479 -3.04 22.24 3.44
CA ALA A 479 -2.43 23.52 3.76
C ALA A 479 -3.46 24.67 3.82
N ASP A 480 -4.40 24.71 2.87
CA ASP A 480 -5.51 25.67 2.81
C ASP A 480 -6.49 25.51 3.99
N ALA A 481 -6.59 24.28 4.54
CA ALA A 481 -7.32 24.02 5.78
C ALA A 481 -6.55 24.39 7.06
N GLY A 482 -5.35 24.97 6.91
CA GLY A 482 -4.47 25.40 7.97
C GLY A 482 -3.66 24.26 8.59
N TRP A 483 -3.60 23.09 7.95
CA TRP A 483 -2.79 21.99 8.45
C TRP A 483 -1.33 22.22 8.09
N THR A 484 -0.44 21.74 8.95
CA THR A 484 1.01 21.87 8.77
C THR A 484 1.64 20.49 8.60
N PRO A 485 2.52 20.30 7.59
CA PRO A 485 3.21 19.02 7.43
C PRO A 485 4.14 18.77 8.61
N ILE A 486 4.27 17.51 8.99
CA ILE A 486 5.18 17.04 10.03
C ILE A 486 6.35 16.32 9.35
N PRO A 487 7.61 16.72 9.62
CA PRO A 487 8.77 16.04 9.06
C PRO A 487 8.85 14.60 9.57
N PHE A 488 9.28 13.69 8.69
CA PHE A 488 9.61 12.31 9.06
C PHE A 488 10.88 12.26 9.91
N SER A 489 10.90 11.35 10.88
CA SER A 489 12.10 11.01 11.65
C SER A 489 13.10 10.22 10.79
N GLU A 490 14.38 10.31 11.14
CA GLU A 490 15.44 9.50 10.51
C GLU A 490 15.18 7.99 10.67
N ILE A 491 14.48 7.59 11.73
CA ILE A 491 14.10 6.19 11.97
C ILE A 491 13.09 5.73 10.92
N ALA A 492 12.07 6.54 10.63
CA ALA A 492 11.07 6.21 9.61
C ALA A 492 11.70 6.07 8.22
N GLU A 493 12.64 6.97 7.88
CA GLU A 493 13.37 6.92 6.61
C GLU A 493 14.28 5.69 6.55
N THR A 494 15.07 5.43 7.58
CA THR A 494 15.97 4.26 7.66
C THR A 494 15.19 2.95 7.58
N GLN A 495 14.03 2.84 8.23
CA GLN A 495 13.18 1.65 8.15
C GLN A 495 12.65 1.43 6.73
N ALA A 496 12.21 2.49 6.05
CA ALA A 496 11.78 2.40 4.66
C ALA A 496 12.93 1.98 3.72
N GLU A 497 14.14 2.51 3.93
CA GLU A 497 15.33 2.11 3.17
C GLU A 497 15.72 0.64 3.42
N CYS A 498 15.66 0.19 4.67
CA CYS A 498 15.87 -1.21 5.05
C CYS A 498 14.87 -2.14 4.34
N LEU A 499 13.59 -1.76 4.29
CA LEU A 499 12.56 -2.51 3.59
C LEU A 499 12.90 -2.67 2.10
N VAL A 500 13.28 -1.58 1.44
CA VAL A 500 13.63 -1.60 0.01
C VAL A 500 14.88 -2.45 -0.25
N ARG A 501 15.89 -2.40 0.63
CA ARG A 501 17.09 -3.25 0.52
C ARG A 501 16.81 -4.76 0.65
N ARG A 502 15.67 -5.14 1.24
CA ARG A 502 15.23 -6.53 1.37
C ARG A 502 14.36 -7.00 0.21
N ALA A 503 14.01 -6.12 -0.73
CA ALA A 503 13.23 -6.51 -1.90
C ALA A 503 14.01 -7.55 -2.73
N PRO A 504 13.33 -8.51 -3.38
CA PRO A 504 13.99 -9.56 -4.16
C PRO A 504 14.68 -9.03 -5.44
N VAL A 505 14.42 -7.77 -5.81
CA VAL A 505 14.93 -7.13 -7.02
C VAL A 505 15.36 -5.70 -6.76
N ASP A 506 16.41 -5.28 -7.46
CA ASP A 506 16.86 -3.89 -7.51
C ASP A 506 15.89 -3.02 -8.34
N GLY A 507 15.86 -1.72 -8.03
CA GLY A 507 15.08 -0.72 -8.77
C GLY A 507 14.08 0.05 -7.90
N TYR A 508 13.82 -0.43 -6.69
CA TYR A 508 13.09 0.33 -5.68
C TYR A 508 13.99 1.38 -5.03
N HIS A 509 13.45 2.56 -4.78
CA HIS A 509 14.14 3.64 -4.07
C HIS A 509 13.18 4.38 -3.13
N VAL A 510 13.68 4.73 -1.95
CA VAL A 510 13.01 5.65 -1.02
C VAL A 510 13.59 7.04 -1.24
N GLY A 511 12.73 8.06 -1.17
CA GLY A 511 13.17 9.44 -1.21
C GLY A 511 12.23 10.37 -0.49
N ARG A 512 12.69 11.57 -0.19
CA ARG A 512 11.90 12.64 0.44
C ARG A 512 11.58 13.73 -0.56
N ARG A 513 10.33 14.17 -0.60
CA ARG A 513 9.91 15.35 -1.37
C ARG A 513 8.89 16.14 -0.57
N ASP A 514 9.20 17.40 -0.30
CA ASP A 514 8.32 18.34 0.39
C ASP A 514 7.66 17.76 1.67
N GLU A 515 8.46 17.21 2.58
CA GLU A 515 7.98 16.58 3.83
C GLU A 515 7.11 15.33 3.65
N THR A 516 7.12 14.73 2.46
CA THR A 516 6.50 13.44 2.14
C THR A 516 7.60 12.40 1.89
N LEU A 517 7.39 11.18 2.39
CA LEU A 517 8.25 10.05 2.08
C LEU A 517 7.66 9.28 0.88
N LEU A 518 8.49 8.99 -0.10
CA LEU A 518 8.11 8.41 -1.38
C LEU A 518 8.78 7.05 -1.59
N LEU A 519 8.02 6.09 -2.10
CA LEU A 519 8.54 4.87 -2.70
C LEU A 519 8.47 5.00 -4.21
N SER A 520 9.55 4.67 -4.90
CA SER A 520 9.62 4.69 -6.37
C SER A 520 10.22 3.41 -6.92
N TRP A 521 9.86 3.08 -8.17
CA TRP A 521 10.42 2.00 -8.97
C TRP A 521 11.00 2.58 -10.25
N ARG A 522 12.31 2.42 -10.47
CA ARG A 522 13.03 2.93 -11.65
C ARG A 522 12.74 4.42 -11.93
N GLY A 523 12.64 5.21 -10.85
CA GLY A 523 12.35 6.64 -10.91
C GLY A 523 10.87 7.02 -11.08
N LYS A 524 9.95 6.05 -11.18
CA LYS A 524 8.50 6.27 -11.16
C LYS A 524 7.94 6.11 -9.75
N GLU A 525 7.19 7.09 -9.27
CA GLU A 525 6.58 7.06 -7.94
C GLU A 525 5.48 5.98 -7.85
N LEU A 526 5.59 5.12 -6.85
CA LEU A 526 4.65 4.03 -6.58
C LEU A 526 3.74 4.30 -5.39
N SER A 527 4.22 4.99 -4.35
CA SER A 527 3.41 5.31 -3.17
C SER A 527 4.02 6.49 -2.43
N SER A 528 3.19 7.24 -1.73
CA SER A 528 3.64 8.31 -0.85
C SER A 528 2.92 8.28 0.50
N THR A 529 3.66 8.63 1.56
CA THR A 529 3.12 8.80 2.91
C THR A 529 3.50 10.19 3.41
N SER A 530 2.56 10.87 4.08
CA SER A 530 2.80 12.15 4.73
C SER A 530 2.12 12.24 6.09
N ALA A 531 2.60 13.14 6.94
CA ALA A 531 2.05 13.39 8.26
C ALA A 531 1.69 14.87 8.42
N TRP A 532 0.60 15.15 9.14
CA TRP A 532 0.03 16.49 9.26
C TRP A 532 -0.46 16.77 10.67
N ARG A 533 -0.37 18.05 11.07
CA ARG A 533 -0.97 18.60 12.29
C ARG A 533 -2.06 19.60 11.90
N CYS A 534 -3.25 19.42 12.44
CA CYS A 534 -4.42 20.27 12.17
C CYS A 534 -4.31 21.68 12.74
#